data_AF-A0A0Q3FWC6-F1
#
_entry.id   AF-A0A0Q3FWC6-F1
#
_cell.length_a   1.000
_cell.length_b   1.000
_cell.length_c   1.000
_cell.angle_alpha   90.00
_cell.angle_beta   90.00
_cell.angle_gamma   90.00
#
_symmetry.space_group_name_H-M   'P 1'
#
loop_
_entity.id
_entity.type
_entity.pdbx_description
1 polymer ?
#
loop_
_entity_poly.entity_id
_entity_poly.type
_entity_poly.pdbx_seq_one_letter_code
_entity_poly.pdbx_strand_id
1 'polypeptide(L)'
;MQCAVGHAICSSCHGSLPSKDRCHACSAGGGSNRCNALEKILESFRVPCPNAAFGCAAATSYHEAENHRGSCPHAPCFCPEPGCEAFAGDHGWPSTEMTMYGGGERLTLPVPEGTTTTRVLHHGGGGEGRPLFLVRFTTAPQFGTVVPVVCVDPHAVPGERKFRCHLVSGFPAMAWHQVSDFQVRSTNLSGGMPPPYGSCVLVAPEAGSITVSIAKIMRDTRGNEIQLKRTHTQWYNDPSLQLAVKIFQSQILLRPTYWSMVEVQHPLLIIGVQGQNNKL
;
A
#
# COMPACT_ATOMS: atom_id res chain seq x y z
N MET A 1 -24.56 20.73 -21.09
CA MET A 1 -24.63 22.20 -21.23
C MET A 1 -24.89 22.51 -22.69
N GLN A 2 -25.95 23.23 -23.02
CA GLN A 2 -26.40 23.49 -24.40
C GLN A 2 -26.75 24.97 -24.59
N CYS A 3 -26.27 25.58 -25.68
CA CYS A 3 -26.62 26.95 -26.05
C CYS A 3 -27.94 27.01 -26.84
N ALA A 4 -28.48 28.23 -27.05
CA ALA A 4 -29.72 28.43 -27.79
C ALA A 4 -29.69 27.91 -29.26
N VAL A 5 -28.49 27.83 -29.86
CA VAL A 5 -28.29 27.29 -31.23
C VAL A 5 -28.17 25.76 -31.24
N GLY A 6 -28.03 25.12 -30.07
CA GLY A 6 -28.03 23.66 -29.95
C GLY A 6 -26.66 23.01 -29.73
N HIS A 7 -25.55 23.76 -29.77
CA HIS A 7 -24.22 23.23 -29.45
C HIS A 7 -24.16 22.77 -27.99
N ALA A 8 -23.65 21.56 -27.77
CA ALA A 8 -23.57 20.95 -26.45
C ALA A 8 -22.12 20.67 -26.02
N ILE A 9 -21.85 20.89 -24.74
CA ILE A 9 -20.59 20.54 -24.07
C ILE A 9 -20.87 19.94 -22.68
N CYS A 10 -19.90 19.21 -22.13
CA CYS A 10 -20.01 18.63 -20.78
C CYS A 10 -19.97 19.74 -19.70
N SER A 11 -20.56 19.50 -18.53
CA SER A 11 -20.58 20.47 -17.42
C SER A 11 -19.16 20.83 -16.95
N SER A 12 -18.29 19.84 -16.79
CA SER A 12 -16.89 20.05 -16.41
C SER A 12 -16.14 20.90 -17.45
N CYS A 13 -16.36 20.58 -18.74
CA CYS A 13 -15.78 21.28 -19.87
C CYS A 13 -16.20 22.75 -19.91
N HIS A 14 -17.51 23.02 -19.70
CA HIS A 14 -18.05 24.38 -19.58
C HIS A 14 -17.47 25.13 -18.38
N GLY A 15 -17.30 24.45 -17.24
CA GLY A 15 -16.70 25.01 -16.04
C GLY A 15 -15.25 25.48 -16.23
N SER A 16 -14.50 24.80 -17.11
CA SER A 16 -13.12 25.11 -17.48
C SER A 16 -12.98 26.18 -18.58
N LEU A 17 -14.08 26.66 -19.17
CA LEU A 17 -14.01 27.69 -20.20
C LEU A 17 -13.75 29.09 -19.60
N PRO A 18 -12.96 29.94 -20.28
CA PRO A 18 -12.72 31.32 -19.84
C PRO A 18 -13.98 32.18 -19.83
N SER A 19 -14.86 32.01 -20.83
CA SER A 19 -16.17 32.65 -20.92
C SER A 19 -17.26 31.60 -20.76
N LYS A 20 -18.12 31.79 -19.76
CA LYS A 20 -19.20 30.86 -19.40
C LYS A 20 -20.57 31.31 -19.93
N ASP A 21 -20.64 32.58 -20.32
CA ASP A 21 -21.81 33.32 -20.78
C ASP A 21 -22.01 33.22 -22.30
N ARG A 22 -21.02 32.69 -23.03
CA ARG A 22 -21.07 32.54 -24.49
C ARG A 22 -20.74 31.12 -24.93
N CYS A 23 -21.36 30.72 -26.03
CA CYS A 23 -21.02 29.46 -26.68
C CYS A 23 -19.64 29.55 -27.35
N HIS A 24 -18.74 28.60 -27.08
CA HIS A 24 -17.42 28.57 -27.72
C HIS A 24 -17.52 28.33 -29.25
N ALA A 25 -18.51 27.58 -29.73
CA ALA A 25 -18.61 27.22 -31.14
C ALA A 25 -19.22 28.33 -32.03
N CYS A 26 -20.24 29.04 -31.55
CA CYS A 26 -20.97 30.02 -32.35
C CYS A 26 -20.99 31.44 -31.75
N SER A 27 -20.31 31.65 -30.63
CA SER A 27 -20.25 32.94 -29.91
C SER A 27 -21.61 33.48 -29.45
N ALA A 28 -22.71 32.71 -29.57
CA ALA A 28 -24.03 33.11 -29.11
C ALA A 28 -24.02 33.35 -27.60
N GLY A 29 -24.58 34.49 -27.18
CA GLY A 29 -24.81 34.82 -25.78
C GLY A 29 -26.12 34.22 -25.26
N GLY A 30 -26.32 34.31 -23.96
CA GLY A 30 -27.44 33.65 -23.28
C GLY A 30 -26.94 32.33 -22.68
N GLY A 31 -26.98 32.25 -21.35
CA GLY A 31 -26.37 31.19 -20.57
C GLY A 31 -26.69 29.77 -21.06
N SER A 32 -25.86 28.82 -20.66
CA SER A 32 -26.04 27.42 -21.05
C SER A 32 -27.12 26.73 -20.22
N ASN A 33 -28.01 25.99 -20.90
CA ASN A 33 -29.01 25.13 -20.27
C ASN A 33 -28.55 23.67 -20.16
N ARG A 34 -29.21 22.89 -19.30
CA ARG A 34 -29.03 21.44 -19.23
C ARG A 34 -29.61 20.78 -20.49
N CYS A 35 -28.93 19.77 -21.04
CA CYS A 35 -29.36 19.09 -22.27
C CYS A 35 -29.91 17.71 -21.94
N ASN A 36 -31.20 17.63 -21.59
CA ASN A 36 -31.84 16.37 -21.20
C ASN A 36 -31.81 15.32 -22.34
N ALA A 37 -31.84 15.75 -23.60
CA ALA A 37 -31.75 14.83 -24.75
C ALA A 37 -30.40 14.10 -24.79
N LEU A 38 -29.29 14.83 -24.64
CA LEU A 38 -27.96 14.24 -24.61
C LEU A 38 -27.78 13.34 -23.39
N GLU A 39 -28.32 13.70 -22.24
CA GLU A 39 -28.28 12.87 -21.04
C GLU A 39 -29.00 11.54 -21.23
N LYS A 40 -30.22 11.54 -21.79
CA LYS A 40 -30.93 10.30 -22.12
C LYS A 40 -30.19 9.44 -23.14
N ILE A 41 -29.53 10.07 -24.13
CA ILE A 41 -28.68 9.35 -25.08
C ILE A 41 -27.49 8.71 -24.35
N LEU A 42 -26.82 9.43 -23.45
CA LEU A 42 -25.71 8.90 -22.64
C LEU A 42 -26.15 7.78 -21.69
N GLU A 43 -27.35 7.87 -21.11
CA GLU A 43 -27.96 6.82 -20.31
C GLU A 43 -28.25 5.55 -21.12
N SER A 44 -28.54 5.69 -22.42
CA SER A 44 -28.78 4.55 -23.31
C SER A 44 -27.49 3.81 -23.70
N PHE A 45 -26.34 4.47 -23.66
CA PHE A 45 -25.06 3.82 -23.95
C PHE A 45 -24.63 2.93 -22.79
N ARG A 46 -24.48 1.64 -23.08
CA ARG A 46 -23.92 0.66 -22.16
C ARG A 46 -22.42 0.49 -22.46
N VAL A 47 -21.60 0.73 -21.46
CA VAL A 47 -20.15 0.55 -21.52
C VAL A 47 -19.83 -0.81 -20.88
N PRO A 48 -19.20 -1.74 -21.61
CA PRO A 48 -18.78 -3.02 -21.04
C PRO A 48 -17.69 -2.81 -19.99
N CYS A 49 -17.70 -3.62 -18.94
CA CYS A 49 -16.66 -3.57 -17.92
C CYS A 49 -15.28 -3.86 -18.54
N PRO A 50 -14.22 -3.08 -18.22
CA PRO A 50 -12.87 -3.39 -18.68
C PRO A 50 -12.36 -4.73 -18.16
N ASN A 51 -12.94 -5.24 -17.07
CA ASN A 51 -12.61 -6.54 -16.50
C ASN A 51 -13.42 -7.71 -17.11
N ALA A 52 -14.01 -7.52 -18.30
CA ALA A 52 -14.71 -8.60 -19.00
C ALA A 52 -13.81 -9.82 -19.26
N ALA A 53 -12.53 -9.60 -19.53
CA ALA A 53 -11.53 -10.67 -19.65
C ALA A 53 -11.35 -11.50 -18.36
N PHE A 54 -11.67 -10.92 -17.20
CA PHE A 54 -11.62 -11.58 -15.90
C PHE A 54 -13.00 -12.09 -15.43
N GLY A 55 -13.96 -12.20 -16.37
CA GLY A 55 -15.28 -12.78 -16.13
C GLY A 55 -16.38 -11.78 -15.77
N CYS A 56 -16.13 -10.47 -15.81
CA CYS A 56 -17.19 -9.49 -15.55
C CYS A 56 -18.14 -9.36 -16.76
N ALA A 57 -19.38 -9.82 -16.61
CA ALA A 57 -20.41 -9.64 -17.64
C ALA A 57 -21.16 -8.29 -17.55
N ALA A 58 -20.78 -7.41 -16.61
CA ALA A 58 -21.49 -6.16 -16.39
C ALA A 58 -21.28 -5.16 -17.55
N ALA A 59 -22.37 -4.53 -17.97
CA ALA A 59 -22.36 -3.37 -18.84
C ALA A 59 -23.17 -2.24 -18.20
N THR A 60 -22.48 -1.16 -17.81
CA THR A 60 -23.07 -0.06 -17.03
C THR A 60 -23.34 1.15 -17.90
N SER A 61 -24.21 2.07 -17.44
CA SER A 61 -24.34 3.36 -18.14
C SER A 61 -23.01 4.11 -18.11
N TYR A 62 -22.82 5.04 -19.06
CA TYR A 62 -21.57 5.83 -19.16
C TYR A 62 -21.18 6.50 -17.84
N HIS A 63 -22.15 7.06 -17.11
CA HIS A 63 -21.90 7.78 -15.85
C HIS A 63 -21.60 6.85 -14.65
N GLU A 64 -22.01 5.58 -14.72
CA GLU A 64 -21.78 4.59 -13.66
C GLU A 64 -20.52 3.76 -13.87
N ALA A 65 -19.90 3.84 -15.06
CA ALA A 65 -18.76 3.00 -15.43
C ALA A 65 -17.58 3.12 -14.46
N GLU A 66 -17.25 4.32 -14.00
CA GLU A 66 -16.15 4.52 -13.05
C GLU A 66 -16.50 4.02 -11.63
N ASN A 67 -17.75 4.19 -11.19
CA ASN A 67 -18.21 3.67 -9.90
C ASN A 67 -18.17 2.13 -9.90
N HIS A 68 -18.62 1.50 -10.98
CA HIS A 68 -18.51 0.05 -11.14
C HIS A 68 -17.04 -0.38 -11.16
N ARG A 69 -16.17 0.30 -11.91
CA ARG A 69 -14.74 -0.01 -11.95
C ARG A 69 -14.10 0.00 -10.57
N GLY A 70 -14.46 0.97 -9.72
CA GLY A 70 -13.97 1.08 -8.33
C GLY A 70 -14.51 0.03 -7.35
N SER A 71 -15.48 -0.79 -7.77
CA SER A 71 -16.12 -1.81 -6.92
C SER A 71 -16.31 -3.15 -7.62
N CYS A 72 -15.69 -3.33 -8.79
CA CYS A 72 -15.85 -4.52 -9.63
C CYS A 72 -15.21 -5.74 -8.96
N PRO A 73 -15.97 -6.78 -8.62
CA PRO A 73 -15.42 -7.97 -7.94
C PRO A 73 -14.45 -8.77 -8.83
N HIS A 74 -14.49 -8.55 -10.14
CA HIS A 74 -13.59 -9.16 -11.11
C HIS A 74 -12.34 -8.31 -11.39
N ALA A 75 -12.11 -7.24 -10.62
CA ALA A 75 -10.88 -6.47 -10.75
C ALA A 75 -9.66 -7.35 -10.43
N PRO A 76 -8.65 -7.41 -11.30
CA PRO A 76 -7.50 -8.27 -11.07
C PRO A 76 -6.59 -7.70 -9.97
N CYS A 77 -5.95 -8.60 -9.24
CA CYS A 77 -4.66 -8.33 -8.62
C CYS A 77 -3.56 -8.93 -9.48
N PHE A 78 -2.36 -8.35 -9.42
CA PHE A 78 -1.23 -8.76 -10.22
C PHE A 78 -0.22 -9.55 -9.37
N CYS A 79 0.50 -10.48 -9.99
CA CYS A 79 1.57 -11.14 -9.28
C CYS A 79 2.78 -10.18 -9.16
N PRO A 80 3.37 -10.02 -7.97
CA PRO A 80 4.60 -9.27 -7.78
C PRO A 80 5.85 -9.94 -8.36
N GLU A 81 5.82 -11.22 -8.71
CA GLU A 81 6.99 -11.91 -9.28
C GLU A 81 7.20 -11.52 -10.74
N PRO A 82 8.45 -11.25 -11.15
CA PRO A 82 8.76 -10.96 -12.55
C PRO A 82 8.29 -12.09 -13.48
N GLY A 83 7.54 -11.73 -14.52
CA GLY A 83 7.08 -12.68 -15.54
C GLY A 83 5.86 -13.50 -15.16
N CYS A 84 5.21 -13.24 -14.02
CA CYS A 84 3.91 -13.85 -13.72
C CYS A 84 2.75 -12.88 -13.96
N GLU A 85 1.82 -13.27 -14.83
CA GLU A 85 0.69 -12.42 -15.24
C GLU A 85 -0.55 -12.58 -14.36
N ALA A 86 -0.61 -13.61 -13.50
CA ALA A 86 -1.79 -13.91 -12.69
C ALA A 86 -1.47 -14.01 -11.19
N PHE A 87 -2.18 -13.24 -10.36
CA PHE A 87 -2.13 -13.37 -8.91
C PHE A 87 -2.71 -14.71 -8.43
N ALA A 88 -3.74 -15.22 -9.11
CA ALA A 88 -4.37 -16.52 -8.85
C ALA A 88 -3.60 -17.73 -9.42
N GLY A 89 -2.37 -17.51 -9.92
CA GLY A 89 -1.49 -18.59 -10.37
C GLY A 89 -1.00 -19.46 -9.21
N ASP A 90 -0.60 -20.69 -9.53
CA ASP A 90 -0.14 -21.73 -8.60
C ASP A 90 1.26 -21.40 -8.03
N HIS A 91 1.37 -20.27 -7.33
CA HIS A 91 2.63 -19.76 -6.77
C HIS A 91 3.22 -20.66 -5.68
N GLY A 92 2.45 -21.65 -5.21
CA GLY A 92 2.83 -22.51 -4.09
C GLY A 92 3.13 -21.72 -2.81
N TRP A 93 2.72 -20.45 -2.72
CA TRP A 93 3.00 -19.62 -1.56
C TRP A 93 2.27 -20.19 -0.35
N PRO A 94 2.97 -20.40 0.77
CA PRO A 94 2.33 -20.87 1.97
C PRO A 94 1.30 -19.83 2.41
N SER A 95 0.04 -20.26 2.47
CA SER A 95 -1.07 -19.51 3.02
C SER A 95 -1.19 -19.84 4.50
N THR A 96 -1.34 -18.83 5.35
CA THR A 96 -1.51 -19.02 6.79
C THR A 96 -2.67 -18.19 7.30
N GLU A 97 -3.59 -18.87 7.96
CA GLU A 97 -4.73 -18.25 8.62
C GLU A 97 -4.26 -17.56 9.92
N MET A 98 -4.62 -16.30 10.09
CA MET A 98 -4.41 -15.58 11.34
C MET A 98 -5.56 -15.94 12.30
N THR A 99 -5.26 -16.78 13.30
CA THR A 99 -6.23 -17.20 14.32
C THR A 99 -6.04 -16.46 15.65
N MET A 100 -7.12 -16.35 16.43
CA MET A 100 -7.11 -15.79 17.78
C MET A 100 -6.33 -16.68 18.75
N TYR A 101 -5.35 -16.11 19.45
CA TYR A 101 -4.79 -16.71 20.67
C TYR A 101 -4.82 -15.68 21.81
N GLY A 102 -5.67 -15.94 22.81
CA GLY A 102 -5.59 -15.34 24.16
C GLY A 102 -5.42 -13.80 24.21
N GLY A 103 -6.22 -13.03 23.47
CA GLY A 103 -6.28 -11.56 23.58
C GLY A 103 -5.90 -10.75 22.34
N GLY A 104 -5.78 -11.40 21.16
CA GLY A 104 -5.65 -10.71 19.86
C GLY A 104 -5.23 -11.66 18.73
N GLU A 105 -5.30 -11.18 17.48
CA GLU A 105 -4.76 -11.89 16.31
C GLU A 105 -3.24 -11.71 16.25
N ARG A 106 -2.50 -12.81 16.46
CA ARG A 106 -1.04 -12.84 16.35
C ARG A 106 -0.63 -14.11 15.64
N LEU A 107 0.32 -13.99 14.73
CA LEU A 107 0.88 -15.12 14.00
C LEU A 107 2.41 -15.07 14.07
N THR A 108 3.03 -16.17 14.47
CA THR A 108 4.48 -16.32 14.46
C THR A 108 4.89 -16.99 13.16
N LEU A 109 5.76 -16.34 12.39
CA LEU A 109 6.29 -16.82 11.12
C LEU A 109 7.79 -17.11 11.28
N PRO A 110 8.28 -18.29 10.90
CA PRO A 110 9.71 -18.53 10.84
C PRO A 110 10.31 -17.65 9.74
N VAL A 111 11.50 -17.09 9.99
CA VAL A 111 12.28 -16.43 8.94
C VAL A 111 12.85 -17.53 8.06
N PRO A 112 12.47 -17.61 6.77
CA PRO A 112 12.89 -18.71 5.91
C PRO A 112 14.38 -18.62 5.57
N GLU A 113 15.01 -19.78 5.40
CA GLU A 113 16.35 -19.88 4.82
C GLU A 113 16.23 -19.74 3.29
N GLY A 114 16.78 -18.65 2.74
CA GLY A 114 16.71 -18.39 1.30
C GLY A 114 16.89 -16.92 0.95
N THR A 115 17.01 -16.60 -0.34
CA THR A 115 17.19 -15.21 -0.80
C THR A 115 15.89 -14.43 -0.76
N THR A 116 14.77 -15.04 -1.15
CA THR A 116 13.46 -14.38 -1.15
C THR A 116 12.32 -15.39 -1.03
N THR A 117 11.34 -15.10 -0.19
CA THR A 117 10.14 -15.95 -0.01
C THR A 117 8.93 -15.09 0.29
N THR A 118 7.78 -15.40 -0.31
CA THR A 118 6.51 -14.71 -0.05
C THR A 118 5.55 -15.62 0.70
N ARG A 119 4.84 -15.07 1.69
CA ARG A 119 3.79 -15.75 2.44
C ARG A 119 2.48 -14.97 2.34
N VAL A 120 1.36 -15.69 2.27
CA VAL A 120 0.02 -15.10 2.25
C VAL A 120 -0.59 -15.25 3.64
N LEU A 121 -1.05 -14.15 4.21
CA LEU A 121 -1.82 -14.14 5.44
C LEU A 121 -3.27 -13.77 5.14
N HIS A 122 -4.20 -14.50 5.75
CA HIS A 122 -5.63 -14.22 5.64
C HIS A 122 -6.30 -14.36 7.01
N HIS A 123 -7.34 -13.57 7.22
CA HIS A 123 -8.08 -13.59 8.48
C HIS A 123 -9.06 -14.78 8.54
N GLY A 124 -9.18 -15.42 9.70
CA GLY A 124 -9.84 -16.72 9.81
C GLY A 124 -11.37 -16.76 9.77
N GLY A 125 -11.91 -17.78 9.07
CA GLY A 125 -13.32 -17.94 8.71
C GLY A 125 -13.61 -17.75 7.21
N GLY A 126 -14.51 -18.55 6.62
CA GLY A 126 -14.83 -18.46 5.19
C GLY A 126 -15.77 -17.30 4.86
N GLY A 127 -15.39 -16.42 3.93
CA GLY A 127 -16.28 -15.39 3.37
C GLY A 127 -15.57 -14.48 2.36
N GLU A 128 -16.28 -14.08 1.30
CA GLU A 128 -15.80 -13.12 0.30
C GLU A 128 -15.56 -11.73 0.92
N GLY A 129 -14.52 -11.02 0.47
CA GLY A 129 -14.21 -9.65 0.92
C GLY A 129 -13.30 -9.54 2.15
N ARG A 130 -12.59 -10.61 2.52
CA ARG A 130 -11.58 -10.57 3.59
C ARG A 130 -10.26 -9.99 3.09
N PRO A 131 -9.56 -9.16 3.89
CA PRO A 131 -8.28 -8.61 3.48
C PRO A 131 -7.24 -9.74 3.42
N LEU A 132 -6.52 -9.77 2.30
CA LEU A 132 -5.34 -10.61 2.11
C LEU A 132 -4.10 -9.77 2.37
N PHE A 133 -3.13 -10.32 3.09
CA PHE A 133 -1.84 -9.66 3.31
C PHE A 133 -0.72 -10.50 2.72
N LEU A 134 0.24 -9.84 2.08
CA LEU A 134 1.49 -10.49 1.67
C LEU A 134 2.60 -10.06 2.60
N VAL A 135 3.35 -11.05 3.07
CA VAL A 135 4.59 -10.86 3.81
C VAL A 135 5.70 -11.44 2.95
N ARG A 136 6.57 -10.57 2.41
CA ARG A 136 7.76 -11.01 1.68
C ARG A 136 8.95 -10.98 2.63
N PHE A 137 9.80 -11.97 2.56
CA PHE A 137 11.09 -12.02 3.21
C PHE A 137 12.14 -11.87 2.13
N THR A 138 12.97 -10.84 2.21
CA THR A 138 14.11 -10.66 1.30
C THR A 138 15.37 -10.61 2.15
N THR A 139 16.16 -11.69 2.12
CA THR A 139 17.35 -11.81 2.96
C THR A 139 18.56 -11.23 2.26
N ALA A 140 19.22 -10.31 2.94
CA ALA A 140 20.54 -9.80 2.60
C ALA A 140 21.53 -10.39 3.62
N PRO A 141 22.38 -11.37 3.23
CA PRO A 141 23.18 -12.18 4.17
C PRO A 141 24.05 -11.39 5.17
N GLN A 142 24.42 -10.17 4.81
CA GLN A 142 25.30 -9.29 5.58
C GLN A 142 24.54 -8.23 6.40
N PHE A 143 23.21 -8.13 6.24
CA PHE A 143 22.41 -7.03 6.77
C PHE A 143 21.11 -7.46 7.45
N GLY A 144 20.72 -8.73 7.31
CA GLY A 144 19.47 -9.27 7.84
C GLY A 144 18.39 -9.42 6.76
N THR A 145 17.13 -9.49 7.18
CA THR A 145 15.99 -9.77 6.31
C THR A 145 15.03 -8.60 6.27
N VAL A 146 14.74 -8.09 5.08
CA VAL A 146 13.72 -7.05 4.88
C VAL A 146 12.37 -7.72 4.74
N VAL A 147 11.42 -7.29 5.56
CA VAL A 147 10.07 -7.86 5.63
C VAL A 147 9.01 -6.79 5.34
N PRO A 148 8.67 -6.52 4.06
CA PRO A 148 7.51 -5.70 3.74
C PRO A 148 6.20 -6.47 4.00
N VAL A 149 5.22 -5.74 4.55
CA VAL A 149 3.85 -6.22 4.73
C VAL A 149 2.92 -5.31 3.95
N VAL A 150 2.13 -5.89 3.04
CA VAL A 150 1.19 -5.16 2.19
C VAL A 150 -0.20 -5.81 2.24
N CYS A 151 -1.24 -5.00 2.11
CA CYS A 151 -2.61 -5.47 1.93
C CYS A 151 -2.89 -5.55 0.43
N VAL A 152 -3.35 -6.70 -0.02
CA VAL A 152 -3.77 -6.91 -1.41
C VAL A 152 -5.23 -6.47 -1.54
N ASP A 153 -5.45 -5.47 -2.38
CA ASP A 153 -6.77 -4.90 -2.62
C ASP A 153 -6.86 -4.51 -4.12
N PRO A 154 -7.72 -5.15 -4.92
CA PRO A 154 -7.91 -4.80 -6.34
C PRO A 154 -8.28 -3.33 -6.54
N HIS A 155 -8.91 -2.71 -5.54
CA HIS A 155 -9.38 -1.33 -5.56
C HIS A 155 -8.53 -0.40 -4.70
N ALA A 156 -7.28 -0.80 -4.40
CA ALA A 156 -6.37 0.00 -3.60
C ALA A 156 -6.21 1.42 -4.15
N VAL A 157 -6.54 2.42 -3.33
CA VAL A 157 -6.30 3.82 -3.67
C VAL A 157 -4.86 4.20 -3.27
N PRO A 158 -4.11 4.95 -4.11
CA PRO A 158 -2.77 5.40 -3.76
C PRO A 158 -2.73 6.13 -2.42
N GLY A 159 -1.87 5.68 -1.51
CA GLY A 159 -1.71 6.25 -0.17
C GLY A 159 -2.70 5.72 0.87
N GLU A 160 -3.65 4.86 0.49
CA GLU A 160 -4.63 4.30 1.40
C GLU A 160 -4.03 3.28 2.36
N ARG A 161 -4.34 3.45 3.66
CA ARG A 161 -3.82 2.66 4.77
C ARG A 161 -4.97 2.29 5.71
N LYS A 162 -5.58 1.12 5.46
CA LYS A 162 -6.71 0.58 6.24
C LYS A 162 -6.28 -0.22 7.46
N PHE A 163 -5.04 -0.68 7.49
CA PHE A 163 -4.53 -1.61 8.49
C PHE A 163 -3.24 -1.12 9.13
N ARG A 164 -3.01 -1.54 10.37
CA ARG A 164 -1.79 -1.34 11.12
C ARG A 164 -1.17 -2.70 11.43
N CYS A 165 0.13 -2.81 11.20
CA CYS A 165 0.91 -4.00 11.53
C CYS A 165 1.80 -3.68 12.73
N HIS A 166 1.72 -4.54 13.73
CA HIS A 166 2.64 -4.63 14.85
C HIS A 166 3.48 -5.88 14.67
N LEU A 167 4.77 -5.68 14.43
CA LEU A 167 5.74 -6.75 14.16
C LEU A 167 6.74 -6.78 15.31
N VAL A 168 6.92 -7.96 15.89
CA VAL A 168 7.95 -8.22 16.91
C VAL A 168 8.90 -9.26 16.34
N SER A 169 10.20 -8.99 16.41
CA SER A 169 11.24 -9.98 16.16
C SER A 169 12.18 -9.99 17.35
N GLY A 170 12.93 -11.07 17.57
CA GLY A 170 13.81 -11.13 18.71
C GLY A 170 14.71 -12.34 18.70
N PHE A 171 15.73 -12.28 19.53
CA PHE A 171 16.65 -13.37 19.79
C PHE A 171 16.67 -13.64 21.31
N PRO A 172 15.84 -14.58 21.80
CA PRO A 172 15.65 -14.81 23.23
C PRO A 172 16.94 -15.12 23.98
N ALA A 173 17.89 -15.80 23.33
CA ALA A 173 19.18 -16.15 23.90
C ALA A 173 20.03 -14.92 24.30
N MET A 174 19.80 -13.76 23.68
CA MET A 174 20.48 -12.51 24.03
C MET A 174 19.55 -11.50 24.72
N ALA A 175 18.35 -11.93 25.14
CA ALA A 175 17.32 -11.05 25.69
C ALA A 175 17.03 -9.83 24.79
N TRP A 176 17.18 -10.00 23.47
CA TRP A 176 17.01 -8.93 22.51
C TRP A 176 15.67 -9.07 21.79
N HIS A 177 14.96 -7.95 21.64
CA HIS A 177 13.76 -7.85 20.81
C HIS A 177 13.74 -6.53 20.05
N GLN A 178 13.16 -6.58 18.85
CA GLN A 178 12.84 -5.44 18.02
C GLN A 178 11.34 -5.41 17.81
N VAL A 179 10.74 -4.25 18.04
CA VAL A 179 9.33 -4.01 17.82
C VAL A 179 9.19 -2.95 16.75
N SER A 180 8.24 -3.14 15.84
CA SER A 180 7.95 -2.21 14.76
C SER A 180 6.46 -2.07 14.58
N ASP A 181 6.03 -0.82 14.45
CA ASP A 181 4.64 -0.44 14.30
C ASP A 181 4.50 0.47 13.09
N PHE A 182 3.74 0.03 12.09
CA PHE A 182 3.58 0.79 10.86
C PHE A 182 2.21 0.55 10.23
N GLN A 183 1.79 1.50 9.41
CA GLN A 183 0.55 1.40 8.66
C GLN A 183 0.78 0.62 7.36
N VAL A 184 0.00 -0.43 7.14
CA VAL A 184 0.10 -1.32 5.98
C VAL A 184 -0.44 -0.61 4.75
N ARG A 185 0.35 -0.63 3.67
CA ARG A 185 -0.04 -0.07 2.37
C ARG A 185 -0.98 -1.03 1.65
N SER A 186 -2.06 -0.50 1.11
CA SER A 186 -2.95 -1.24 0.19
C SER A 186 -2.42 -1.14 -1.24
N THR A 187 -2.44 -2.23 -2.00
CA THR A 187 -1.98 -2.26 -3.39
C THR A 187 -2.67 -3.39 -4.18
N ASN A 188 -2.88 -3.16 -5.48
CA ASN A 188 -3.29 -4.21 -6.42
C ASN A 188 -2.08 -4.92 -7.08
N LEU A 189 -0.85 -4.51 -6.73
CA LEU A 189 0.43 -5.05 -7.20
C LEU A 189 0.71 -4.85 -8.70
N SER A 190 -0.03 -3.96 -9.39
CA SER A 190 0.18 -3.66 -10.81
C SER A 190 1.60 -3.17 -11.16
N GLY A 191 2.29 -2.54 -10.21
CA GLY A 191 3.69 -2.14 -10.33
C GLY A 191 4.69 -3.10 -9.66
N GLY A 192 4.27 -4.32 -9.33
CA GLY A 192 5.03 -5.28 -8.53
C GLY A 192 4.95 -5.01 -7.02
N MET A 193 5.87 -5.61 -6.25
CA MET A 193 5.99 -5.28 -4.83
C MET A 193 6.37 -3.80 -4.66
N PRO A 194 5.62 -3.04 -3.85
CA PRO A 194 6.02 -1.67 -3.56
C PRO A 194 7.38 -1.67 -2.85
N PRO A 195 8.21 -0.64 -3.09
CA PRO A 195 9.47 -0.52 -2.39
C PRO A 195 9.24 -0.46 -0.87
N PRO A 196 10.22 -0.86 -0.06
CA PRO A 196 10.09 -1.05 1.39
C PRO A 196 9.70 0.21 2.21
N TYR A 197 9.54 1.37 1.59
CA TYR A 197 9.37 2.64 2.28
C TYR A 197 8.04 2.73 3.06
N GLY A 198 8.14 2.79 4.39
CA GLY A 198 7.01 3.05 5.30
C GLY A 198 6.05 1.88 5.51
N SER A 199 6.39 0.68 5.02
CA SER A 199 5.63 -0.56 5.30
C SER A 199 6.52 -1.81 5.27
N CYS A 200 7.76 -1.70 5.74
CA CYS A 200 8.67 -2.82 5.94
C CYS A 200 9.43 -2.70 7.27
N VAL A 201 10.03 -3.81 7.69
CA VAL A 201 10.94 -3.89 8.83
C VAL A 201 12.22 -4.61 8.39
N LEU A 202 13.37 -4.15 8.86
CA LEU A 202 14.62 -4.91 8.78
C LEU A 202 14.73 -5.77 10.03
N VAL A 203 14.81 -7.08 9.85
CA VAL A 203 14.93 -8.09 10.89
C VAL A 203 16.39 -8.54 10.96
N ALA A 204 16.95 -8.60 12.17
CA ALA A 204 18.33 -9.03 12.38
C ALA A 204 18.57 -10.47 11.87
N PRO A 205 19.76 -10.79 11.33
CA PRO A 205 20.06 -12.11 10.77
C PRO A 205 19.96 -13.25 11.81
N GLU A 206 20.11 -12.96 13.10
CA GLU A 206 20.01 -13.94 14.18
C GLU A 206 18.55 -14.23 14.61
N ALA A 207 17.57 -13.48 14.11
CA ALA A 207 16.18 -13.69 14.48
C ALA A 207 15.56 -14.84 13.68
N GLY A 208 15.32 -15.98 14.34
CA GLY A 208 14.71 -17.16 13.71
C GLY A 208 13.21 -17.05 13.41
N SER A 209 12.52 -16.06 13.98
CA SER A 209 11.08 -15.86 13.76
C SER A 209 10.64 -14.42 13.97
N ILE A 210 9.52 -14.06 13.33
CA ILE A 210 8.79 -12.81 13.55
C ILE A 210 7.38 -13.10 14.02
N THR A 211 6.84 -12.27 14.90
CA THR A 211 5.45 -12.29 15.33
C THR A 211 4.74 -11.08 14.72
N VAL A 212 3.75 -11.35 13.88
CA VAL A 212 2.97 -10.34 13.15
C VAL A 212 1.57 -10.27 13.75
N SER A 213 1.11 -9.05 14.03
CA SER A 213 -0.27 -8.75 14.42
C SER A 213 -0.79 -7.63 13.53
N ILE A 214 -1.89 -7.86 12.83
CA ILE A 214 -2.48 -6.89 11.92
C ILE A 214 -3.87 -6.55 12.42
N ALA A 215 -4.17 -5.26 12.54
CA ALA A 215 -5.46 -4.76 12.98
C ALA A 215 -5.99 -3.71 12.01
N LYS A 216 -7.30 -3.70 11.81
CA LYS A 216 -7.97 -2.63 11.06
C LYS A 216 -7.87 -1.32 11.84
N ILE A 217 -7.49 -0.25 11.15
CA ILE A 217 -7.46 1.09 11.73
C ILE A 217 -8.91 1.57 11.85
N MET A 218 -9.38 1.74 13.08
CA MET A 218 -10.67 2.35 13.34
C MET A 218 -10.53 3.86 13.36
N ARG A 219 -11.47 4.57 12.74
CA ARG A 219 -11.54 6.04 12.76
C ARG A 219 -12.81 6.49 13.44
N ASP A 220 -12.74 7.57 14.20
CA ASP A 220 -13.91 8.21 14.79
C ASP A 220 -14.76 8.93 13.72
N THR A 221 -15.91 9.46 14.11
CA THR A 221 -16.81 10.20 13.21
C THR A 221 -16.20 11.50 12.65
N ARG A 222 -15.06 11.94 13.21
CA ARG A 222 -14.29 13.11 12.76
C ARG A 222 -13.07 12.71 11.92
N GLY A 223 -12.88 11.42 11.65
CA GLY A 223 -11.79 10.87 10.85
C GLY A 223 -10.47 10.61 11.60
N ASN A 224 -10.42 10.87 12.92
CA ASN A 224 -9.25 10.62 13.75
C ASN A 224 -9.09 9.13 14.04
N GLU A 225 -7.85 8.65 14.06
CA GLU A 225 -7.57 7.27 14.41
C GLU A 225 -7.90 6.98 15.88
N ILE A 226 -8.76 5.99 16.12
CA ILE A 226 -9.04 5.45 17.44
C ILE A 226 -7.87 4.55 17.79
N GLN A 227 -6.94 5.05 18.61
CA GLN A 227 -5.85 4.25 19.15
C GLN A 227 -6.43 3.15 20.05
N LEU A 228 -6.44 1.90 19.57
CA LEU A 228 -6.60 0.73 20.44
C LEU A 228 -5.44 0.75 21.45
N LYS A 229 -5.76 0.80 22.76
CA LYS A 229 -4.77 0.82 23.85
C LYS A 229 -3.70 -0.25 23.61
N ARG A 230 -2.46 0.17 23.38
CA ARG A 230 -1.30 -0.73 23.35
C ARG A 230 -0.93 -1.15 24.77
N THR A 231 -0.70 -2.44 24.97
CA THR A 231 0.21 -2.93 26.01
C THR A 231 1.62 -2.50 25.63
N HIS A 232 2.15 -1.56 26.41
CA HIS A 232 3.53 -1.07 26.32
C HIS A 232 4.47 -2.26 26.63
N THR A 233 5.28 -2.70 25.66
CA THR A 233 6.37 -3.65 25.94
C THR A 233 7.65 -2.84 26.09
N GLN A 234 8.30 -3.02 27.23
CA GLN A 234 9.39 -2.21 27.77
C GLN A 234 10.63 -2.25 26.84
N TRP A 235 11.26 -1.09 26.65
CA TRP A 235 12.49 -0.93 25.87
C TRP A 235 13.70 -1.22 26.77
N TYR A 236 14.66 -2.01 26.27
CA TYR A 236 16.03 -1.96 26.78
C TYR A 236 16.85 -1.06 25.85
N ASN A 237 17.39 0.02 26.42
CA ASN A 237 18.22 1.01 25.75
C ASN A 237 19.63 0.46 25.55
N ASP A 238 19.93 -0.12 24.39
CA ASP A 238 21.30 -0.20 23.89
C ASP A 238 21.50 0.85 22.77
N PRO A 239 22.17 1.98 23.07
CA PRO A 239 22.43 3.06 22.10
C PRO A 239 23.26 2.61 20.88
N SER A 240 24.04 1.54 21.00
CA SER A 240 24.99 1.05 20.00
C SER A 240 24.28 0.46 18.78
N LEU A 241 23.20 -0.30 19.03
CA LEU A 241 22.38 -0.95 17.99
C LEU A 241 21.42 0.03 17.31
N GLN A 242 20.93 1.04 18.04
CA GLN A 242 20.07 2.10 17.50
C GLN A 242 20.79 2.94 16.43
N LEU A 243 22.09 3.18 16.62
CA LEU A 243 22.91 3.93 15.67
C LEU A 243 23.21 3.10 14.41
N ALA A 244 23.52 1.82 14.56
CA ALA A 244 23.71 0.90 13.43
C ALA A 244 22.45 0.79 12.57
N VAL A 245 21.27 0.63 13.18
CA VAL A 245 19.99 0.57 12.46
C VAL A 245 19.67 1.89 11.74
N LYS A 246 19.94 3.05 12.35
CA LYS A 246 19.73 4.36 11.71
C LYS A 246 20.71 4.66 10.57
N ILE A 247 22.00 4.33 10.74
CA ILE A 247 23.02 4.46 9.70
C ILE A 247 22.69 3.52 8.53
N PHE A 248 22.18 2.33 8.83
CA PHE A 248 21.87 1.35 7.80
C PHE A 248 20.58 1.69 7.03
N GLN A 249 19.55 2.19 7.73
CA GLN A 249 18.34 2.72 7.11
C GLN A 249 18.64 3.92 6.18
N SER A 250 19.57 4.81 6.56
CA SER A 250 19.96 5.94 5.71
C SER A 250 20.81 5.52 4.51
N GLN A 251 21.64 4.47 4.63
CA GLN A 251 22.47 3.98 3.52
C GLN A 251 21.71 3.14 2.48
N ILE A 252 20.64 2.43 2.86
CA ILE A 252 19.76 1.74 1.89
C ILE A 252 18.88 2.73 1.11
N LEU A 253 18.47 3.84 1.75
CA LEU A 253 17.64 4.89 1.14
C LEU A 253 18.40 5.77 0.13
N LEU A 254 19.74 5.73 0.14
CA LEU A 254 20.58 6.65 -0.62
C LEU A 254 21.72 5.90 -1.30
N ARG A 255 21.51 5.27 -2.47
CA ARG A 255 22.57 5.24 -3.50
C ARG A 255 22.01 5.20 -4.92
N PRO A 256 22.17 6.28 -5.70
CA PRO A 256 22.69 6.21 -7.05
C PRO A 256 24.21 6.44 -7.00
N THR A 257 24.98 5.43 -7.43
CA THR A 257 26.37 5.52 -7.93
C THR A 257 27.45 6.23 -7.08
N TYR A 258 28.24 5.45 -6.33
CA TYR A 258 29.73 5.41 -6.28
C TYR A 258 30.20 4.69 -5.00
N TRP A 259 31.32 3.97 -5.10
CA TRP A 259 31.97 3.24 -4.00
C TRP A 259 33.02 4.11 -3.30
N SER A 260 33.09 3.98 -1.97
CA SER A 260 34.34 4.05 -1.20
C SER A 260 34.21 3.09 -0.02
N MET A 261 35.22 2.24 0.18
CA MET A 261 35.34 1.30 1.30
C MET A 261 35.28 2.04 2.64
N VAL A 262 34.58 1.45 3.62
CA VAL A 262 34.79 1.79 5.04
C VAL A 262 35.22 0.50 5.71
N GLU A 263 36.53 0.41 5.93
CA GLU A 263 37.17 -0.59 6.78
C GLU A 263 36.87 -0.24 8.24
N VAL A 264 36.31 -1.19 8.99
CA VAL A 264 35.88 -1.00 10.38
C VAL A 264 36.91 -1.60 11.31
N GLN A 265 37.79 -0.77 11.87
CA GLN A 265 38.49 -1.09 13.11
C GLN A 265 37.73 -0.48 14.30
N HIS A 266 37.38 -1.35 15.24
CA HIS A 266 36.79 -1.06 16.56
C HIS A 266 37.52 0.05 17.35
N PRO A 267 36.92 0.60 18.43
CA PRO A 267 35.54 1.07 18.53
C PRO A 267 35.56 2.47 19.18
N LEU A 268 35.31 3.54 18.44
CA LEU A 268 34.86 4.85 18.96
C LEU A 268 34.67 5.77 17.76
N LEU A 269 33.43 6.04 17.39
CA LEU A 269 33.11 7.01 16.35
C LEU A 269 32.11 8.03 16.89
N ILE A 270 32.66 9.18 17.28
CA ILE A 270 31.94 10.42 17.55
C ILE A 270 31.68 11.08 16.20
N ILE A 271 30.41 11.35 15.86
CA ILE A 271 30.08 12.27 14.76
C ILE A 271 29.05 13.28 15.27
N GLY A 272 29.48 14.54 15.38
CA GLY A 272 28.58 15.68 15.52
C GLY A 272 28.03 16.09 14.15
N VAL A 273 26.74 16.43 14.11
CA VAL A 273 26.11 17.05 12.94
C VAL A 273 25.62 18.44 13.35
N GLN A 274 26.36 19.47 12.95
CA GLN A 274 25.92 20.86 13.04
C GLN A 274 25.34 21.25 11.67
N GLY A 275 24.01 21.38 11.59
CA GLY A 275 23.34 21.90 10.41
C GLY A 275 23.28 23.42 10.47
N GLN A 276 23.97 24.12 9.57
CA GLN A 276 23.61 25.50 9.23
C GLN A 276 22.66 25.48 8.03
N ASN A 277 21.45 25.96 8.27
CA ASN A 277 20.53 26.40 7.24
C ASN A 277 21.14 27.60 6.52
N ASN A 278 21.23 27.57 5.20
CA ASN A 278 21.13 28.79 4.41
C ASN A 278 20.08 28.58 3.31
N LYS A 279 19.05 29.43 3.36
CA LYS A 279 18.21 29.77 2.20
C LYS A 279 18.76 31.07 1.62
N LEU A 280 18.92 31.05 0.29
CA LEU A 280 19.43 32.09 -0.62
C LEU A 280 20.93 32.39 -0.51
#